data_AF-A0A8J5Z061-F1
#
_entry.id   AF-A0A8J5Z061-F1
#
_cell.length_a   1.000
_cell.length_b   1.000
_cell.length_c   1.000
_cell.angle_alpha   90.00
_cell.angle_beta   90.00
_cell.angle_gamma   90.00
#
_symmetry.space_group_name_H-M   'P 1'
#
loop_
_entity.id
_entity.type
_entity.pdbx_description
1 polymer ?
#
loop_
_entity_poly.entity_id
_entity_poly.type
_entity_poly.pdbx_seq_one_letter_code
_entity_poly.pdbx_strand_id
1 'polypeptide(L)'
;MMSIALCLVLFLAFLSPSLSQGTQFCPIELTMDGSPCGENGKYDCVEVMIARYGASAMPNTCSCTTLPDMQRTCNCLIICQNSKLLD
;
A
#
# COMPACT_ATOMS: atom_id res chain seq x y z
N MET A 1 9.43 44.95 -20.55
CA MET A 1 9.33 44.60 -19.12
C MET A 1 8.49 43.34 -18.87
N MET A 2 7.55 42.96 -19.74
CA MET A 2 6.69 41.76 -19.59
C MET A 2 7.45 40.41 -19.66
N SER A 3 8.54 40.32 -20.44
CA SER A 3 9.23 39.06 -20.73
C SER A 3 10.03 38.48 -19.55
N ILE A 4 10.57 39.34 -18.66
CA ILE A 4 11.41 38.89 -17.54
C ILE A 4 10.54 38.23 -16.46
N ALA A 5 9.36 38.80 -16.21
CA ALA A 5 8.40 38.27 -15.25
C ALA A 5 7.90 36.88 -15.67
N LEU A 6 7.62 36.66 -16.97
CA LEU A 6 7.24 35.34 -17.48
C LEU A 6 8.35 34.29 -17.30
N CYS A 7 9.61 34.67 -17.59
CA CYS A 7 10.75 33.76 -17.43
C CYS A 7 10.94 33.34 -15.96
N LEU A 8 10.77 34.27 -15.02
CA LEU A 8 10.90 34.00 -13.58
C LEU A 8 9.82 33.03 -13.08
N VAL A 9 8.58 33.18 -13.53
CA VAL A 9 7.47 32.28 -13.15
C VAL A 9 7.71 30.86 -13.67
N LEU A 10 8.21 30.73 -14.90
CA LEU A 10 8.56 29.43 -15.47
C LEU A 10 9.74 28.77 -14.73
N PHE A 11 10.76 29.55 -14.37
CA PHE A 11 11.89 29.05 -13.57
C PHE A 11 11.46 28.56 -12.18
N LEU A 12 10.55 29.28 -11.52
CA LEU A 12 10.02 28.88 -10.21
C LEU A 12 9.20 27.59 -10.31
N ALA A 13 8.47 27.37 -11.41
CA ALA A 13 7.75 26.11 -11.64
C ALA A 13 8.67 24.91 -11.86
N PHE A 14 9.86 25.10 -12.45
CA PHE A 14 10.88 24.05 -12.58
C PHE A 14 11.59 23.71 -11.26
N LEU A 15 11.66 24.67 -10.34
CA LEU A 15 12.26 24.50 -9.01
C LEU A 15 11.28 23.91 -7.99
N SER A 16 10.02 23.72 -8.34
CA SER A 16 9.09 22.95 -7.51
C SER A 16 9.70 21.55 -7.34
N PRO A 17 10.03 21.11 -6.11
CA PRO A 17 10.41 19.73 -5.91
C PRO A 17 9.26 18.88 -6.43
N SER A 18 9.54 18.05 -7.44
CA SER A 18 8.62 16.96 -7.76
C SER A 18 8.51 16.16 -6.47
N LEU A 19 7.30 16.07 -5.92
CA LEU A 19 7.01 15.28 -4.72
C LEU A 19 7.06 13.80 -5.09
N SER A 20 8.18 13.35 -5.65
CA SER A 20 8.47 11.94 -5.89
C SER A 20 9.17 11.40 -4.65
N GLN A 21 8.48 11.43 -3.51
CA GLN A 21 8.72 10.39 -2.53
C GLN A 21 8.17 9.11 -3.18
N GLY A 22 9.06 8.27 -3.71
CA GLY A 22 8.66 7.04 -4.41
C GLY A 22 7.68 6.23 -3.56
N THR A 23 6.85 5.42 -4.21
CA THR A 23 5.87 4.56 -3.53
C THR A 23 6.57 3.70 -2.48
N GLN A 24 6.31 3.99 -1.19
CA GLN A 24 6.84 3.21 -0.07
C GLN A 24 5.89 2.05 0.23
N PHE A 25 6.47 0.89 0.53
CA PHE A 25 5.71 -0.29 0.96
C PHE A 25 5.91 -0.55 2.45
N CYS A 26 4.81 -0.82 3.14
CA CYS A 26 4.73 -1.07 4.57
C CYS A 26 4.23 -2.50 4.81
N PRO A 27 4.81 -3.24 5.77
CA PRO A 27 4.31 -4.54 6.16
C PRO A 27 2.98 -4.41 6.91
N ILE A 28 2.04 -5.30 6.62
CA ILE A 28 0.77 -5.40 7.33
C ILE A 28 0.43 -6.86 7.61
N GLU A 29 -0.02 -7.09 8.84
CA GLU A 29 -0.45 -8.41 9.31
C GLU A 29 -1.94 -8.35 9.62
N LEU A 30 -2.67 -9.39 9.20
CA LEU A 30 -4.08 -9.55 9.52
C LEU A 30 -4.37 -11.02 9.86
N THR A 31 -4.72 -11.25 11.12
CA THR A 31 -5.21 -12.56 11.60
C THR A 31 -6.73 -12.61 11.55
N MET A 32 -7.27 -13.72 11.05
CA MET A 32 -8.71 -13.92 10.87
C MET A 32 -9.08 -15.39 11.11
N ASP A 33 -10.32 -15.59 11.57
CA ASP A 33 -10.93 -16.92 11.62
C ASP A 33 -11.17 -17.43 10.20
N GLY A 34 -11.00 -18.74 10.00
CA GLY A 34 -11.26 -19.39 8.72
C GLY A 34 -10.54 -20.73 8.53
N SER A 35 -10.74 -21.31 7.35
CA SER A 35 -10.01 -22.51 6.97
C SER A 35 -8.49 -22.26 6.93
N PRO A 36 -7.67 -23.30 7.13
CA PRO A 36 -6.23 -23.25 6.88
C PRO A 36 -5.90 -22.65 5.51
N CYS A 37 -4.68 -22.12 5.38
CA CYS A 37 -4.15 -21.70 4.10
C CYS A 37 -4.14 -22.87 3.11
N GLY A 38 -4.89 -22.73 2.01
CA GLY A 38 -4.87 -23.68 0.89
C GLY A 38 -3.70 -23.40 -0.06
N GLU A 39 -3.65 -24.13 -1.18
CA GLU A 39 -2.65 -23.96 -2.24
C GLU A 39 -2.59 -22.52 -2.77
N ASN A 40 -3.73 -21.83 -2.78
CA ASN A 40 -3.87 -20.44 -3.22
C ASN A 40 -3.85 -19.41 -2.06
N GLY A 41 -3.41 -19.78 -0.86
CA GLY A 41 -3.52 -18.92 0.33
C GLY A 41 -2.89 -17.53 0.17
N LYS A 42 -1.84 -17.38 -0.65
CA LYS A 42 -1.29 -16.05 -0.97
C LYS A 42 -2.27 -15.15 -1.73
N TYR A 43 -3.03 -15.71 -2.68
CA TYR A 43 -3.99 -14.98 -3.49
C TYR A 43 -5.23 -14.65 -2.67
N ASP A 44 -5.68 -15.59 -1.83
CA ASP A 44 -6.74 -15.32 -0.86
C ASP A 44 -6.36 -14.14 0.05
N CYS A 45 -5.10 -14.09 0.52
CA CYS A 45 -4.61 -12.96 1.31
C CYS A 45 -4.57 -11.65 0.52
N VAL A 46 -4.22 -11.68 -0.77
CA VAL A 46 -4.32 -10.50 -1.64
C VAL A 46 -5.76 -9.99 -1.71
N GLU A 47 -6.72 -10.89 -1.94
CA GLU A 47 -8.15 -10.53 -2.00
C GLU A 47 -8.65 -9.95 -0.68
N VAL A 48 -8.28 -10.54 0.45
CA VAL A 48 -8.62 -10.02 1.78
C VAL A 48 -8.03 -8.63 2.00
N MET A 49 -6.76 -8.41 1.63
CA MET A 49 -6.13 -7.09 1.78
C MET A 49 -6.77 -6.04 0.85
N ILE A 50 -7.13 -6.40 -0.38
CA ILE A 50 -7.87 -5.52 -1.29
C ILE A 50 -9.25 -5.18 -0.70
N ALA A 51 -9.95 -6.15 -0.15
CA ALA A 51 -11.25 -5.95 0.47
C ALA A 51 -11.17 -5.02 1.70
N ARG A 52 -10.08 -5.11 2.49
CA ARG A 52 -9.91 -4.34 3.73
C ARG A 52 -9.32 -2.94 3.53
N TYR A 53 -8.36 -2.79 2.62
CA TYR A 53 -7.59 -1.56 2.44
C TYR A 53 -7.78 -0.88 1.08
N GLY A 54 -8.55 -1.50 0.18
CA GLY A 54 -8.78 -1.04 -1.18
C GLY A 54 -7.70 -1.48 -2.17
N ALA A 55 -8.05 -1.58 -3.45
CA ALA A 55 -7.11 -1.97 -4.50
C ALA A 55 -5.92 -0.99 -4.66
N SER A 56 -6.11 0.27 -4.28
CA SER A 56 -5.06 1.30 -4.25
C SER A 56 -3.95 1.00 -3.23
N ALA A 57 -4.19 0.13 -2.24
CA ALA A 57 -3.16 -0.34 -1.33
C ALA A 57 -2.13 -1.26 -2.02
N MET A 58 -2.44 -1.76 -3.23
CA MET A 58 -1.56 -2.61 -4.05
C MET A 58 -0.81 -3.68 -3.24
N PRO A 59 -1.54 -4.58 -2.54
CA PRO A 59 -0.93 -5.63 -1.74
C PRO A 59 -0.06 -6.53 -2.61
N ASN A 60 1.16 -6.78 -2.16
CA ASN A 60 2.12 -7.65 -2.80
C ASN A 60 2.93 -8.42 -1.75
N THR A 61 3.76 -9.34 -2.22
CA THR A 61 4.63 -10.17 -1.35
C THR A 61 3.83 -10.84 -0.22
N CYS A 62 2.60 -11.24 -0.53
CA CYS A 62 1.69 -11.82 0.44
C CYS A 62 2.07 -13.26 0.80
N SER A 63 1.94 -13.60 2.07
CA SER A 63 2.01 -14.96 2.59
C SER A 63 0.81 -15.26 3.48
N CYS A 64 0.49 -16.54 3.60
CA CYS A 64 -0.57 -17.05 4.44
C CYS A 64 0.04 -18.07 5.40
N THR A 65 -0.23 -17.91 6.69
CA THR A 65 0.19 -18.84 7.74
C THR A 65 -1.04 -19.41 8.42
N THR A 66 -1.20 -20.74 8.39
CA THR A 66 -2.24 -21.43 9.17
C THR A 66 -1.88 -21.36 10.65
N LEU A 67 -2.86 -20.99 11.47
CA LEU A 67 -2.77 -21.03 12.92
C LEU A 67 -3.66 -22.14 13.49
N PRO A 68 -3.46 -22.52 14.76
CA PRO A 68 -4.42 -23.36 15.49
C PRO A 68 -5.84 -22.74 15.51
N ASP A 69 -6.82 -23.53 15.98
CA ASP A 69 -8.18 -23.07 16.22
C ASP A 69 -8.92 -22.49 15.00
N MET A 70 -8.63 -23.02 13.81
CA MET A 70 -9.19 -22.54 12.54
C MET A 70 -8.97 -21.05 12.34
N GLN A 71 -7.73 -20.61 12.56
CA GLN A 71 -7.29 -19.26 12.23
C GLN A 71 -6.22 -19.28 11.15
N ARG A 72 -6.08 -18.15 10.47
CA ARG A 72 -4.97 -17.90 9.57
C ARG A 72 -4.53 -16.44 9.64
N THR A 73 -3.25 -16.23 9.36
CA THR A 73 -2.65 -14.89 9.30
C THR A 73 -2.20 -14.59 7.88
N CYS A 74 -2.61 -13.44 7.37
CA CYS A 74 -2.14 -12.88 6.11
C CYS A 74 -1.10 -11.81 6.39
N ASN A 75 0.09 -11.99 5.84
CA ASN A 75 1.18 -11.02 5.89
C ASN A 75 1.45 -10.49 4.49
N CYS A 76 1.35 -9.19 4.28
CA CYS A 76 1.56 -8.57 2.97
C CYS A 76 2.36 -7.27 3.09
N LEU A 77 2.94 -6.82 1.97
CA LEU A 77 3.41 -5.46 1.80
C LEU A 77 2.34 -4.66 1.05
N ILE A 78 1.92 -3.52 1.61
CA ILE A 78 0.98 -2.59 0.96
C ILE A 78 1.63 -1.21 0.79
N ILE A 79 1.11 -0.39 -0.10
CA ILE A 79 1.52 1.02 -0.19
C ILE A 79 1.22 1.70 1.14
N CYS A 80 2.23 2.34 1.73
CA CYS A 80 2.08 3.11 2.95
C CYS A 80 1.05 4.22 2.71
N GLN A 81 -0.09 4.16 3.39
CA GLN A 81 -1.09 5.22 3.32
C GLN A 81 -0.68 6.33 4.31
N ASN A 82 -0.12 7.43 3.78
CA ASN A 82 0.27 8.63 4.54
C ASN A 82 -0.98 9.43 4.99
N SER A 83 -1.84 8.82 5.81
CA SER A 83 -2.79 9.47 6.72
C SER A 83 -3.75 8.40 7.23
N LYS A 84 -3.62 8.04 8.51
CA LYS A 84 -4.58 7.25 9.31
C LYS A 84 -4.71 5.76 8.98
N LEU A 85 -3.87 4.95 9.61
CA LEU A 85 -4.10 3.52 9.86
C LEU A 85 -3.43 3.22 11.22
N LEU A 86 -4.08 2.82 12.30
CA LEU A 86 -5.44 2.33 12.52
C LEU A 86 -6.01 2.95 13.82
N ASP A 87 -7.21 3.51 13.75
CA ASP A 87 -8.20 3.48 14.85
C ASP A 87 -9.29 2.47 14.43
#